data_AF-X1JPQ8-F1
#
_entry.id   AF-X1JPQ8-F1
#
_cell.length_a   1.000
_cell.length_b   1.000
_cell.length_c   1.000
_cell.angle_alpha   90.00
_cell.angle_beta   90.00
_cell.angle_gamma   90.00
#
_symmetry.space_group_name_H-M   'P 1'
#
loop_
_entity.id
_entity.type
_entity.pdbx_description
1 polymer ?
#
loop_
_entity_poly.entity_id
_entity_poly.type
_entity_poly.pdbx_seq_one_letter_code
_entity_poly.pdbx_strand_id
1 'polypeptide(L)'
;MVREKPAANFYMGYYYAESLILAETGADTGAIQIAGTDSVTQLPFFITSCDYTIIGEELYAASAYLSKEPLQLGSLKAQDLAKVIIGVFILTGIASTLFGWMWVVDLFIAR
;
A
#
# COMPACT_ATOMS: atom_id res chain seq x y z
N MET A 1 1.68 21.49 -17.17
CA MET A 1 0.44 21.69 -16.39
C MET A 1 -0.07 23.12 -16.50
N VAL A 2 0.70 24.15 -16.16
CA VAL A 2 0.24 25.56 -16.20
C VAL A 2 -0.24 26.04 -17.58
N ARG A 3 0.47 25.68 -18.65
CA ARG A 3 0.12 26.10 -20.02
C ARG A 3 -1.04 25.29 -20.60
N GLU A 4 -0.90 23.97 -20.60
CA GLU A 4 -1.87 23.06 -21.23
C GLU A 4 -3.13 22.82 -20.37
N LYS A 5 -3.06 23.13 -19.07
CA LYS A 5 -4.15 22.94 -18.09
C LYS A 5 -4.86 21.60 -18.25
N PRO A 6 -4.14 20.47 -18.12
CA PRO A 6 -4.74 19.16 -18.27
C PRO A 6 -5.85 18.98 -17.23
N ALA A 7 -6.92 18.29 -17.62
CA ALA A 7 -8.04 18.03 -16.70
C ALA A 7 -7.66 17.03 -15.58
N ALA A 8 -6.72 16.11 -15.86
CA ALA A 8 -6.25 15.13 -14.90
C ALA A 8 -4.78 14.74 -15.12
N ASN A 9 -4.07 14.44 -14.03
CA ASN A 9 -2.71 13.92 -14.02
C ASN A 9 -2.66 12.55 -13.33
N PHE A 10 -1.85 11.64 -13.89
CA PHE A 10 -1.62 10.30 -13.33
C PHE A 10 -0.13 10.13 -13.00
N TYR A 11 0.20 9.88 -11.73
CA TYR A 11 1.58 9.65 -11.27
C TYR A 11 1.72 8.25 -10.69
N MET A 12 2.32 7.32 -11.44
CA MET A 12 2.45 5.93 -11.00
C MET A 12 3.92 5.54 -10.92
N GLY A 13 4.37 5.12 -9.73
CA GLY A 13 5.73 4.64 -9.48
C GLY A 13 6.54 5.57 -8.59
N TYR A 14 7.84 5.66 -8.90
CA TYR A 14 8.83 6.31 -8.03
C TYR A 14 9.45 7.54 -8.70
N TYR A 15 9.22 8.70 -8.08
CA TYR A 15 9.56 10.06 -8.52
C TYR A 15 10.39 10.81 -7.46
N TYR A 16 10.89 10.14 -6.43
CA TYR A 16 11.68 10.75 -5.35
C TYR A 16 11.03 12.03 -4.78
N ALA A 17 11.82 13.09 -4.57
CA ALA A 17 11.37 14.36 -4.00
C ALA A 17 10.60 15.22 -5.02
N GLU A 18 10.76 14.94 -6.31
CA GLU A 18 10.10 15.65 -7.40
C GLU A 18 8.59 15.35 -7.47
N SER A 19 8.15 14.25 -6.85
CA SER A 19 6.75 13.89 -6.67
C SER A 19 5.89 15.05 -6.16
N LEU A 20 6.36 15.78 -5.12
CA LEU A 20 5.63 16.89 -4.54
C LEU A 20 5.54 18.07 -5.49
N ILE A 21 6.63 18.42 -6.17
CA ILE A 21 6.68 19.56 -7.11
C ILE A 21 5.72 19.33 -8.28
N LEU A 22 5.74 18.11 -8.84
CA LEU A 22 4.86 17.73 -9.95
C LEU A 22 3.39 17.76 -9.52
N ALA A 23 3.08 17.15 -8.38
CA ALA A 23 1.73 17.08 -7.88
C ALA A 23 1.21 18.47 -7.46
N GLU A 24 1.94 19.26 -6.69
CA GLU A 24 1.49 20.60 -6.29
C GLU A 24 1.22 21.50 -7.50
N THR A 25 2.08 21.45 -8.53
CA THR A 25 1.86 22.19 -9.78
C THR A 25 0.57 21.76 -10.49
N GLY A 26 0.25 20.46 -10.49
CA GLY A 26 -0.99 19.96 -11.06
C GLY A 26 -2.23 20.37 -10.26
N ALA A 27 -2.13 20.30 -8.92
CA ALA A 27 -3.19 20.71 -8.01
C ALA A 27 -3.50 22.23 -8.13
N ASP A 28 -2.47 23.08 -8.23
CA ASP A 28 -2.63 24.53 -8.41
C ASP A 28 -3.37 24.88 -9.71
N THR A 29 -3.23 24.04 -10.75
CA THR A 29 -3.99 24.21 -11.99
C THR A 29 -5.43 23.72 -11.93
N GLY A 30 -5.87 23.12 -10.82
CA GLY A 30 -7.20 22.54 -10.65
C GLY A 30 -7.40 21.20 -11.36
N ALA A 31 -6.31 20.51 -11.74
CA ALA A 31 -6.38 19.19 -12.36
C ALA A 31 -6.67 18.11 -11.31
N ILE A 32 -7.51 17.13 -11.65
CA ILE A 32 -7.70 15.93 -10.82
C ILE A 32 -6.39 15.15 -10.80
N GLN A 33 -5.93 14.73 -9.62
CA GLN A 33 -4.67 14.03 -9.49
C GLN A 33 -4.85 12.64 -8.89
N ILE A 34 -4.40 11.66 -9.67
CA ILE A 34 -4.40 10.25 -9.28
C ILE A 34 -2.96 9.79 -9.22
N ALA A 35 -2.53 9.35 -8.05
CA ALA A 35 -1.16 8.92 -7.82
C ALA A 35 -1.10 7.50 -7.26
N GLY A 36 0.04 6.85 -7.38
CA GLY A 36 0.31 5.54 -6.81
C GLY A 36 1.79 5.31 -6.66
N THR A 37 2.21 4.89 -5.46
CA THR A 37 3.61 4.55 -5.19
C THR A 37 3.70 3.51 -4.08
N ASP A 38 4.70 2.65 -4.15
CA ASP A 38 5.07 1.72 -3.09
C ASP A 38 6.15 2.26 -2.16
N SER A 39 6.70 3.44 -2.49
CA SER A 39 7.74 4.06 -1.67
C SER A 39 7.15 4.81 -0.48
N VAL A 40 7.48 4.33 0.72
CA VAL A 40 7.05 4.92 2.00
C VAL A 40 7.53 6.36 2.17
N THR A 41 8.68 6.74 1.62
CA THR A 41 9.22 8.11 1.74
C THR A 41 8.53 9.10 0.81
N GLN A 42 8.02 8.63 -0.33
CA GLN A 42 7.32 9.45 -1.32
C GLN A 42 5.82 9.55 -1.05
N LEU A 43 5.24 8.49 -0.47
CA LEU A 43 3.80 8.37 -0.24
C LEU A 43 3.16 9.60 0.44
N PRO A 44 3.79 10.25 1.44
CA PRO A 44 3.22 11.44 2.08
C PRO A 44 3.05 12.62 1.10
N PHE A 45 3.94 12.74 0.11
CA PHE A 45 3.86 13.81 -0.88
C PHE A 45 2.61 13.64 -1.74
N PHE A 46 2.36 12.44 -2.26
CA PHE A 46 1.16 12.16 -3.03
C PHE A 46 -0.12 12.20 -2.19
N ILE A 47 -0.10 11.68 -0.96
CA ILE A 47 -1.26 11.74 -0.05
C ILE A 47 -1.70 13.18 0.20
N THR A 48 -0.76 14.11 0.32
CA THR A 48 -1.07 15.51 0.67
C THR A 48 -1.37 16.40 -0.54
N SER A 49 -0.92 16.03 -1.74
CA SER A 49 -1.02 16.87 -2.94
C SER A 49 -1.91 16.29 -4.05
N CYS A 50 -2.41 15.07 -3.90
CA CYS A 50 -3.28 14.41 -4.88
C CYS A 50 -4.66 14.06 -4.31
N ASP A 51 -5.69 14.06 -5.16
CA ASP A 51 -7.06 13.71 -4.76
C ASP A 51 -7.21 12.23 -4.42
N TYR A 52 -6.55 11.35 -5.18
CA TYR A 52 -6.59 9.91 -4.99
C TYR A 52 -5.18 9.34 -5.02
N THR A 53 -4.78 8.68 -3.93
CA THR A 53 -3.47 8.04 -3.83
C THR A 53 -3.63 6.56 -3.54
N ILE A 54 -3.09 5.73 -4.43
CA ILE A 54 -2.94 4.29 -4.28
C ILE A 54 -1.72 4.03 -3.40
N ILE A 55 -1.91 3.29 -2.30
CA ILE A 55 -0.89 3.14 -1.27
C ILE A 55 -0.24 1.77 -1.34
N GLY A 56 1.09 1.73 -1.56
CA GLY A 56 1.85 0.52 -1.28
C GLY A 56 1.39 -0.66 -2.14
N GLU A 57 0.90 -1.70 -1.46
CA GLU A 57 0.43 -2.93 -2.07
C GLU A 57 -0.80 -2.76 -2.96
N GLU A 58 -1.57 -1.69 -2.78
CA GLU A 58 -2.71 -1.40 -3.63
C GLU A 58 -2.30 -1.15 -5.09
N LEU A 59 -1.08 -0.64 -5.32
CA LEU A 59 -0.54 -0.42 -6.67
C LEU A 59 -0.35 -1.75 -7.40
N TYR A 60 0.21 -2.73 -6.69
CA TYR A 60 0.40 -4.08 -7.20
C TYR A 60 -0.94 -4.80 -7.36
N ALA A 61 -1.83 -4.71 -6.38
CA ALA A 61 -3.16 -5.30 -6.43
C ALA A 61 -3.96 -4.76 -7.62
N ALA A 62 -3.99 -3.45 -7.82
CA ALA A 62 -4.68 -2.82 -8.95
C ALA A 62 -4.14 -3.34 -10.29
N SER A 63 -2.81 -3.41 -10.45
CA SER A 63 -2.20 -3.93 -11.67
C SER A 63 -2.56 -5.40 -11.93
N ALA A 64 -2.55 -6.25 -10.89
CA ALA A 64 -2.87 -7.66 -10.98
C ALA A 64 -4.36 -7.91 -11.28
N TYR A 65 -5.26 -7.14 -10.68
CA TYR A 65 -6.70 -7.24 -10.95
C TYR A 65 -7.06 -6.75 -12.36
N LEU A 66 -6.36 -5.74 -12.88
CA LEU A 66 -6.57 -5.22 -14.22
C LEU A 66 -6.00 -6.17 -15.29
N SER A 67 -4.78 -6.67 -15.08
CA SER A 67 -4.10 -7.61 -16.00
C SER A 67 -4.72 -9.00 -16.01
N LYS A 68 -5.33 -9.40 -14.87
CA LYS A 68 -5.86 -10.75 -14.61
C LYS A 68 -4.82 -11.85 -14.81
N GLU A 69 -3.54 -11.53 -14.62
CA GLU A 69 -2.47 -12.50 -14.79
C GLU A 69 -2.49 -13.52 -13.64
N PRO A 70 -2.60 -14.84 -13.92
CA PRO A 70 -2.76 -15.86 -12.87
C PRO A 70 -1.62 -15.88 -11.84
N LEU A 71 -0.40 -15.60 -12.29
CA LEU A 71 0.78 -15.59 -11.41
C LEU A 71 0.71 -14.44 -10.39
N GLN A 72 0.41 -13.22 -10.87
CA GLN A 72 0.30 -12.04 -10.01
C GLN A 72 -0.88 -12.16 -9.04
N LEU A 73 -2.04 -12.60 -9.53
CA LEU A 73 -3.21 -12.85 -8.70
C LEU A 73 -2.97 -13.95 -7.65
N GLY A 74 -2.23 -15.00 -8.02
CA GLY A 74 -1.84 -16.07 -7.10
C GLY A 74 -0.95 -15.55 -5.96
N SER A 75 0.05 -14.74 -6.29
CA SER A 75 0.93 -14.09 -5.30
C SER A 75 0.14 -13.23 -4.32
N LEU A 76 -0.79 -12.41 -4.82
CA LEU A 76 -1.61 -11.54 -3.98
C LEU A 76 -2.47 -12.34 -2.98
N LYS A 77 -3.16 -13.38 -3.47
CA LYS A 77 -3.98 -14.26 -2.62
C LYS A 77 -3.16 -15.00 -1.57
N ALA A 78 -1.97 -15.48 -1.95
CA ALA A 78 -1.09 -16.18 -1.01
C ALA A 78 -0.59 -15.24 0.10
N GLN A 79 -0.24 -14.00 -0.27
CA GLN A 79 0.20 -12.98 0.69
C GLN A 79 -0.92 -12.61 1.68
N ASP A 80 -2.14 -12.41 1.20
CA ASP A 80 -3.30 -12.09 2.04
C ASP A 80 -3.66 -13.25 2.98
N LEU A 81 -3.65 -14.49 2.47
CA LEU A 81 -3.89 -15.68 3.30
C LEU A 81 -2.81 -15.83 4.38
N ALA A 82 -1.54 -15.60 4.05
CA ALA A 82 -0.46 -15.65 5.02
C ALA A 82 -0.63 -14.60 6.13
N LYS A 83 -1.00 -13.36 5.79
CA LYS A 83 -1.30 -12.31 6.78
C LYS A 83 -2.44 -12.72 7.72
N VAL A 84 -3.50 -13.33 7.19
CA VAL A 84 -4.62 -13.83 8.00
C VAL A 84 -4.17 -14.93 8.95
N ILE A 85 -3.41 -15.92 8.46
CA ILE A 85 -2.88 -17.02 9.28
C ILE A 85 -2.01 -16.46 10.41
N ILE A 86 -1.09 -15.55 10.10
CA ILE A 86 -0.23 -14.88 11.08
C ILE A 86 -1.09 -14.10 12.10
N GLY A 87 -2.11 -13.37 11.64
CA GLY A 87 -3.04 -12.65 12.51
C GLY A 87 -3.75 -13.57 13.50
N VAL A 88 -4.21 -14.75 13.06
CA VAL A 88 -4.82 -15.76 13.95
C VAL A 88 -3.81 -16.27 14.99
N PHE A 89 -2.57 -16.56 14.60
CA PHE A 89 -1.53 -16.96 15.55
C PHE A 89 -1.24 -15.87 16.58
N ILE A 90 -1.17 -14.61 16.17
CA ILE A 90 -0.98 -13.47 17.09
C ILE A 90 -2.15 -13.39 18.08
N LEU A 91 -3.39 -13.45 17.61
CA LEU A 91 -4.58 -13.36 18.47
C LEU A 91 -4.66 -14.53 19.46
N THR A 92 -4.37 -15.75 19.01
CA THR A 92 -4.36 -16.92 19.89
C THR A 92 -3.21 -16.87 20.91
N GLY A 93 -2.05 -16.34 20.54
CA GLY A 93 -0.95 -16.09 21.46
C GLY A 93 -1.30 -15.07 22.55
N ILE A 94 -1.94 -13.96 22.17
CA ILE A 94 -2.43 -12.94 23.11
C ILE A 94 -3.47 -13.55 24.07
N ALA A 95 -4.46 -14.27 23.54
CA ALA A 95 -5.50 -14.92 24.36
C ALA A 95 -4.90 -15.96 25.32
N SER A 96 -4.00 -16.81 24.87
CA SER A 96 -3.36 -17.83 25.70
C SER A 96 -2.56 -17.22 26.85
N THR A 97 -1.88 -16.10 26.59
CA THR A 97 -1.15 -15.35 27.62
C THR A 97 -2.10 -14.75 28.65
N LEU A 98 -3.25 -14.21 28.24
CA LEU A 98 -4.28 -13.68 29.15
C LEU A 98 -4.84 -14.75 30.11
N PHE A 99 -4.99 -15.99 29.66
CA PHE A 99 -5.46 -17.12 30.48
C PHE A 99 -4.34 -17.82 31.27
N GLY A 100 -3.10 -17.33 31.20
CA GLY A 100 -1.95 -17.91 31.90
C GLY A 100 -1.43 -19.22 31.31
N TRP A 101 -1.81 -19.57 30.09
CA TRP A 101 -1.37 -20.78 29.39
C TRP A 101 -0.02 -20.56 28.72
N MET A 102 1.04 -20.60 29.53
CA MET A 102 2.42 -20.34 29.08
C MET A 102 2.94 -21.38 28.07
N TRP A 103 2.40 -22.61 28.08
CA TRP A 103 2.83 -23.68 27.17
C TRP A 103 2.66 -23.34 25.68
N VAL A 104 1.68 -22.49 25.34
CA VAL A 104 1.47 -22.03 23.95
C VAL A 104 2.57 -21.03 23.55
N VAL A 105 2.97 -20.15 24.48
CA VAL A 105 4.05 -19.17 24.25
C VAL A 105 5.39 -19.88 24.14
N ASP A 106 5.63 -20.88 24.99
CA ASP A 106 6.85 -21.69 24.96
C ASP A 106 7.07 -22.41 23.62
N LEU A 107 6.00 -22.70 22.88
CA LEU A 107 6.08 -23.31 21.55
C LEU A 107 6.69 -22.37 20.49
N PHE A 108 6.57 -21.05 20.67
CA PHE A 108 7.09 -20.03 19.75
C PHE A 108 8.47 -19.50 20.16
N ILE A 109 8.94 -19.82 21.37
CA ILE A 109 10.29 -19.46 21.82
C ILE A 109 11.27 -20.51 21.30
N ALA A 110 12.02 -20.15 20.26
CA ALA A 110 13.13 -20.97 19.78
C ALA A 110 14.20 -21.04 20.87
N ARG A 111 14.37 -22.22 21.49
CA ARG A 111 15.51 -22.54 22.35
C ARG A 111 16.70 -22.99 21.53
#